data_AF-A0A2V8UPK2-F1
#
_entry.id   AF-A0A2V8UPK2-F1
#
_cell.length_a   1.000
_cell.length_b   1.000
_cell.length_c   1.000
_cell.angle_alpha   90.00
_cell.angle_beta   90.00
_cell.angle_gamma   90.00
#
_symmetry.space_group_name_H-M   'P 1'
#
loop_
_entity.id
_entity.type
_entity.pdbx_description
1 polymer ?
#
loop_
_entity_poly.entity_id
_entity_poly.type
_entity_poly.pdbx_seq_one_letter_code
_entity_poly.pdbx_strand_id
1 'polypeptide(L)'
;MRTEWGRDERTDWPSSKPVYTIALLILSVVAGSGVECVRFLRVWTPLERHYLLTYVGTEIAGIVRQNGWYSLLEVVTRKGNHLALDSEVVPVVTDSGEKTFALTSEAVKQGALRLELQRGLYDNAKLHSFLGEWIYHDQTLFDLARPALWTVPIVFLVGLWPATWMERKRIRVLRYGRKLRGPDSITVAHFNWRHRRSRGIGFGNEDRTALERMLGLNKKLHIPLVKENRHFEIMGDTATSKTQLIIQQLLQIEERNEIAIVHDPEREYTPRFYRPERGDVILFPCDRRMPF
;
A
#
# COMPACT_ATOMS: atom_id res chain seq x y z
N MET A 1 28.48 -32.98 22.38
CA MET A 1 27.42 -32.69 21.38
C MET A 1 26.42 -31.76 22.02
N ARG A 2 26.34 -30.49 21.57
CA ARG A 2 25.29 -29.56 22.00
C ARG A 2 24.05 -29.86 21.17
N THR A 3 23.02 -30.41 21.80
CA THR A 3 21.66 -30.48 21.23
C THR A 3 21.12 -29.07 21.14
N GLU A 4 21.15 -28.48 19.94
CA GLU A 4 20.41 -27.24 19.67
C GLU A 4 18.91 -27.56 19.77
N TRP A 5 18.29 -27.09 20.84
CA TRP A 5 16.84 -27.09 20.97
C TRP A 5 16.29 -25.88 20.22
N GLY A 6 15.72 -26.13 19.04
CA GLY A 6 15.08 -25.14 18.20
C GLY A 6 14.51 -25.80 16.95
N ARG A 7 13.38 -25.30 16.45
CA ARG A 7 12.81 -25.76 15.18
C ARG A 7 13.76 -25.36 14.06
N ASP A 8 14.43 -26.33 13.42
CA ASP A 8 15.19 -26.14 12.16
C ASP A 8 14.27 -25.89 10.94
N GLU A 9 13.05 -25.42 11.16
CA GLU A 9 12.15 -24.97 10.13
C GLU A 9 12.49 -23.51 9.77
N ARG A 10 13.67 -23.29 9.18
CA ARG A 10 13.81 -22.15 8.25
C ARG A 10 13.06 -22.56 6.98
N THR A 11 11.74 -22.45 7.00
CA THR A 11 11.02 -22.31 5.74
C THR A 11 11.57 -21.05 5.07
N ASP A 12 12.12 -21.19 3.86
CA ASP A 12 12.65 -20.09 3.01
C ASP A 12 11.62 -18.97 2.78
N TRP A 13 10.37 -19.27 3.09
CA TRP A 13 9.24 -18.37 3.09
C TRP A 13 8.78 -18.01 4.51
N PRO A 14 8.63 -16.72 4.86
CA PRO A 14 8.89 -15.52 4.05
C PRO A 14 10.37 -15.05 4.07
N SER A 15 10.87 -14.58 2.92
CA SER A 15 12.25 -14.08 2.75
C SER A 15 12.65 -12.97 3.75
N SER A 16 13.85 -13.02 4.32
CA SER A 16 14.38 -11.95 5.20
C SER A 16 14.72 -10.63 4.49
N LYS A 17 14.65 -10.61 3.15
CA LYS A 17 14.95 -9.43 2.33
C LYS A 17 13.89 -8.33 2.55
N PRO A 18 14.23 -7.04 2.37
CA PRO A 18 13.31 -5.92 2.52
C PRO A 18 12.36 -5.81 1.31
N VAL A 19 11.37 -6.70 1.25
CA VAL A 19 10.47 -6.86 0.11
C VAL A 19 9.72 -5.56 -0.19
N TYR A 20 9.24 -4.85 0.83
CA TYR A 20 8.46 -3.63 0.61
C TYR A 20 9.33 -2.46 0.12
N THR A 21 10.58 -2.37 0.58
CA THR A 21 11.51 -1.35 0.09
C THR A 21 11.95 -1.62 -1.35
N ILE A 22 12.18 -2.89 -1.71
CA ILE A 22 12.49 -3.28 -3.10
C ILE A 22 11.29 -3.01 -4.01
N ALA A 23 10.08 -3.38 -3.58
CA ALA A 23 8.86 -3.10 -4.33
C ALA A 23 8.65 -1.59 -4.52
N LEU A 24 8.93 -0.78 -3.48
CA LEU A 24 8.88 0.68 -3.56
C LEU A 24 9.90 1.25 -4.56
N LEU A 25 11.12 0.73 -4.58
CA LEU A 25 12.15 1.15 -5.55
C LEU A 25 11.71 0.86 -6.99
N ILE A 26 11.14 -0.31 -7.23
CA ILE A 26 10.59 -0.65 -8.56
C ILE A 26 9.44 0.29 -8.91
N LEU A 27 8.53 0.53 -7.97
CA LEU A 27 7.38 1.42 -8.17
C LEU A 27 7.82 2.86 -8.46
N SER A 28 8.84 3.38 -7.78
CA SER A 28 9.33 4.74 -8.02
C SER A 28 9.97 4.90 -9.39
N VAL A 29 10.72 3.90 -9.85
CA VAL A 29 11.28 3.86 -11.21
C VAL A 29 10.17 3.81 -12.25
N VAL A 30 9.17 2.94 -12.07
CA VAL A 30 8.01 2.84 -12.97
C VAL A 30 7.23 4.16 -13.03
N ALA A 31 7.04 4.83 -11.88
CA ALA A 31 6.39 6.14 -11.83
C ALA A 31 7.18 7.20 -12.60
N GLY A 32 8.51 7.27 -12.40
CA GLY A 32 9.38 8.18 -13.14
C GLY A 32 9.33 7.95 -14.66
N SER A 33 9.46 6.70 -15.09
CA SER A 33 9.34 6.32 -16.50
C SER A 33 7.94 6.62 -17.07
N GLY A 34 6.89 6.45 -16.26
CA GLY A 34 5.53 6.79 -16.64
C GLY A 34 5.33 8.29 -16.89
N VAL A 35 5.92 9.14 -16.04
CA VAL A 35 5.90 10.60 -16.23
C VAL A 35 6.58 11.00 -17.54
N GLU A 36 7.77 10.45 -17.82
CA GLU A 36 8.45 10.75 -19.09
C GLU A 36 7.72 10.19 -20.30
N CYS A 37 7.10 9.01 -20.19
CA CYS A 37 6.27 8.47 -21.26
C CYS A 37 5.08 9.41 -21.58
N VAL A 38 4.42 9.95 -20.56
CA VAL A 38 3.33 10.92 -20.75
C VAL A 38 3.84 12.21 -21.38
N ARG A 39 5.00 12.72 -20.94
CA ARG A 39 5.62 13.92 -21.54
C ARG A 39 6.00 13.68 -23.00
N PHE A 40 6.65 12.56 -23.28
CA PHE A 40 7.00 12.13 -24.63
C PHE A 40 5.78 12.03 -25.52
N LEU A 41 4.63 11.55 -25.01
CA LEU A 41 3.43 11.39 -25.84
C LEU A 41 2.57 12.66 -25.99
N ARG A 42 2.60 13.59 -25.02
CA ARG A 42 1.69 14.75 -24.99
C ARG A 42 2.35 16.11 -25.13
N VAL A 43 3.59 16.25 -24.66
CA VAL A 43 4.29 17.54 -24.60
C VAL A 43 5.29 17.66 -25.73
N TRP A 44 6.01 16.58 -26.04
CA TRP A 44 7.07 16.62 -27.03
C TRP A 44 6.53 16.77 -28.44
N THR A 45 7.24 17.54 -29.25
CA THR A 45 6.86 17.75 -30.64
C THR A 45 7.15 16.50 -31.47
N PRO A 46 6.47 16.32 -32.61
CA PRO A 46 6.70 15.17 -33.49
C PRO A 46 8.15 15.05 -33.96
N LEU A 47 8.80 16.19 -34.20
CA LEU A 47 10.19 16.26 -34.66
C LEU A 47 11.18 15.94 -33.53
N GLU A 48 10.94 16.45 -32.31
CA GLU A 48 11.72 16.07 -31.10
C GLU A 48 11.70 14.56 -30.90
N ARG A 49 10.52 13.91 -31.00
CA ARG A 49 10.41 12.45 -30.84
C ARG A 49 11.21 11.67 -31.88
N HIS A 50 11.29 12.16 -33.11
CA HIS A 50 12.04 11.52 -34.19
C HIS A 50 13.55 11.64 -33.98
N TYR A 51 14.02 12.82 -33.57
CA TYR A 51 15.45 13.07 -33.42
C TYR A 51 16.02 12.71 -32.05
N LEU A 52 15.23 12.24 -31.09
CA LEU A 52 15.71 11.90 -29.74
C LEU A 52 16.91 10.97 -29.74
N LEU A 53 16.83 9.85 -30.47
CA LEU A 53 17.92 8.88 -30.53
C LEU A 53 19.14 9.44 -31.26
N THR A 54 18.94 10.29 -32.26
CA THR A 54 20.04 10.99 -32.96
C THR A 54 20.70 12.00 -32.03
N TYR A 55 19.94 12.78 -31.27
CA TYR A 55 20.44 13.78 -30.33
C TYR A 55 21.28 13.13 -29.22
N VAL A 56 20.72 12.11 -28.55
CA VAL A 56 21.43 11.30 -27.53
C VAL A 56 22.65 10.61 -28.15
N GLY A 57 22.49 10.06 -29.36
CA GLY A 57 23.54 9.36 -30.08
C GLY A 57 24.72 10.27 -30.43
N THR A 58 24.46 11.49 -30.90
CA THR A 58 25.52 12.46 -31.25
C THR A 58 26.32 12.91 -30.03
N GLU A 59 25.71 13.02 -28.85
CA GLU A 59 26.42 13.33 -27.61
C GLU A 59 27.31 12.17 -27.15
N ILE A 60 26.75 10.96 -27.05
CA ILE A 60 27.47 9.77 -26.58
C ILE A 60 28.54 9.34 -27.58
N ALA A 61 28.20 9.29 -28.87
CA ALA A 61 29.15 8.94 -29.92
C ALA A 61 30.17 10.05 -30.16
N GLY A 62 29.81 11.32 -29.92
CA GLY A 62 30.71 12.48 -29.99
C GLY A 62 31.89 12.38 -29.02
N ILE A 63 31.71 11.68 -27.88
CA ILE A 63 32.81 11.39 -26.94
C ILE A 63 33.87 10.48 -27.56
N VAL A 64 33.49 9.60 -28.50
CA VAL A 64 34.36 8.55 -29.05
C VAL A 64 34.79 8.82 -30.49
N ARG A 65 33.96 9.49 -31.29
CA ARG A 65 34.17 9.74 -32.73
C ARG A 65 33.70 11.13 -33.10
N GLN A 66 34.44 11.78 -34.01
CA GLN A 66 34.06 13.10 -34.53
C GLN A 66 32.93 13.01 -35.57
N ASN A 67 32.95 12.01 -36.46
CA ASN A 67 31.99 11.91 -37.55
C ASN A 67 31.08 10.68 -37.42
N GLY A 68 29.83 10.81 -37.85
CA GLY A 68 28.84 9.73 -37.86
C GLY A 68 27.90 9.81 -39.07
N TRP A 69 27.34 8.66 -39.46
CA TRP A 69 26.31 8.58 -40.50
C TRP A 69 24.94 8.76 -39.87
N TYR A 70 24.25 9.84 -40.23
CA TYR A 70 22.91 10.13 -39.75
C TYR A 70 21.97 10.37 -40.92
N SER A 71 20.69 10.08 -40.71
CA SER A 71 19.64 10.41 -41.67
C SER A 71 18.85 11.58 -41.09
N LEU A 72 18.87 12.71 -41.78
CA LEU A 72 18.19 13.93 -41.38
C LEU A 72 17.08 14.25 -42.37
N LEU A 73 16.00 14.82 -41.87
CA LEU A 73 14.85 15.31 -42.62
C LEU A 73 15.17 16.73 -43.10
N GLU A 74 15.32 16.89 -44.42
CA GLU A 74 15.57 18.19 -45.06
C GLU A 74 14.33 18.64 -45.84
N VAL A 75 14.04 19.94 -45.79
CA VAL A 75 13.05 20.62 -46.60
C VAL A 75 13.74 21.13 -47.85
N VAL A 76 13.27 20.69 -49.01
CA VAL A 76 13.76 21.16 -50.31
C VAL A 76 12.92 22.36 -50.74
N THR A 77 13.57 23.51 -50.90
CA THR A 77 12.96 24.73 -51.45
C THR A 77 13.53 25.04 -52.84
N ARG A 78 12.93 26.00 -53.55
CA ARG A 78 13.47 26.46 -54.85
C ARG A 78 14.87 27.10 -54.76
N LYS A 79 15.30 27.53 -53.56
CA LYS A 79 16.58 28.25 -53.34
C LYS A 79 17.67 27.37 -52.72
N GLY A 80 17.35 26.15 -52.31
CA GLY A 80 18.26 25.22 -51.64
C GLY A 80 17.54 24.34 -50.62
N ASN A 81 18.32 23.54 -49.91
CA ASN A 81 17.83 22.62 -48.87
C ASN A 81 18.21 23.16 -47.48
N HIS A 82 17.31 23.03 -46.51
CA HIS A 82 17.60 23.29 -45.10
C HIS A 82 16.94 22.22 -44.24
N LEU A 83 17.40 22.07 -43.00
CA LEU A 83 16.87 21.07 -42.07
C LEU A 83 15.45 21.44 -41.61
N ALA A 84 14.58 20.44 -41.54
CA ALA A 84 13.18 20.66 -41.18
C ALA A 84 13.03 21.21 -39.76
N LEU A 85 12.29 22.32 -39.63
CA LEU A 85 11.90 22.91 -38.35
C LEU A 85 10.53 22.40 -37.90
N ASP A 86 10.26 22.47 -36.59
CA ASP A 86 9.00 21.94 -36.02
C ASP A 86 7.74 22.63 -36.57
N SER A 87 7.83 23.91 -36.92
CA SER A 87 6.73 24.67 -37.54
C SER A 87 6.42 24.24 -38.99
N GLU A 88 7.37 23.57 -39.66
CA GLU A 88 7.27 23.24 -41.09
C GLU A 88 6.73 21.83 -41.34
N VAL A 89 6.65 20.99 -40.30
CA VAL A 89 6.26 19.57 -40.43
C VAL A 89 5.02 19.21 -39.62
N VAL A 90 4.20 18.34 -40.21
CA VAL A 90 3.06 17.69 -39.53
C VAL A 90 3.22 16.18 -39.65
N PRO A 91 3.04 15.39 -38.57
CA PRO A 91 3.06 13.95 -38.66
C PRO A 91 1.83 13.47 -39.44
N VAL A 92 2.06 12.70 -40.50
CA VAL A 92 1.02 12.07 -41.31
C VAL A 92 1.22 10.56 -41.29
N VAL A 93 0.14 9.83 -41.07
CA VAL A 93 0.13 8.39 -41.27
C VAL A 93 -0.25 8.16 -42.72
N THR A 94 0.68 7.64 -43.52
CA THR A 94 0.38 7.26 -44.91
C THR A 94 -0.59 6.09 -44.93
N ASP A 95 -1.27 5.89 -46.07
CA ASP A 95 -2.22 4.78 -46.26
C ASP A 95 -1.57 3.38 -46.04
N SER A 96 -0.23 3.30 -46.11
CA SER A 96 0.58 2.11 -45.78
C SER A 96 0.78 1.87 -44.28
N GLY A 97 0.31 2.78 -43.42
CA GLY A 97 0.50 2.72 -41.96
C GLY A 97 1.86 3.23 -41.48
N GLU A 98 2.71 3.75 -42.37
CA GLU A 98 4.00 4.34 -41.99
C GLU A 98 3.81 5.75 -41.41
N LYS A 99 4.47 6.03 -40.29
CA LYS A 99 4.50 7.39 -39.70
C LYS A 99 5.54 8.21 -40.45
N THR A 100 5.09 9.03 -41.37
CA THR A 100 5.93 9.95 -42.15
C THR A 100 5.58 11.39 -41.82
N PHE A 101 6.39 12.33 -42.31
CA PHE A 101 6.16 13.77 -42.12
C PHE A 101 5.68 14.38 -43.43
N ALA A 102 4.69 15.26 -43.35
CA ALA A 102 4.24 16.10 -44.46
C ALA A 102 4.52 17.57 -44.16
N LEU A 103 4.63 18.39 -45.20
CA LEU A 103 4.83 19.83 -45.05
C LEU A 103 3.54 20.50 -44.57
N THR A 104 3.67 21.44 -43.63
CA THR A 104 2.57 22.32 -43.22
C THR A 104 2.16 23.22 -44.39
N SER A 105 0.87 23.59 -44.48
CA SER A 105 0.38 24.52 -45.50
C SER A 105 1.08 25.89 -45.49
N GLU A 106 1.64 26.29 -44.35
CA GLU A 106 2.44 27.51 -44.20
C GLU A 106 3.83 27.36 -44.82
N ALA A 107 4.52 26.24 -44.59
CA ALA A 107 5.81 25.94 -45.21
C ALA A 107 5.69 25.88 -46.75
N VAL A 108 4.60 25.30 -47.26
CA VAL A 108 4.34 25.28 -48.72
C VAL A 108 4.16 26.69 -49.28
N LYS A 109 3.46 27.58 -48.57
CA LYS A 109 3.34 29.00 -48.97
C LYS A 109 4.67 29.74 -48.94
N GLN A 110 5.58 29.36 -48.04
CA GLN A 110 6.93 29.90 -47.95
C GLN A 110 7.90 29.32 -49.00
N GLY A 111 7.44 28.36 -49.83
CA GLY A 111 8.20 27.82 -50.95
C GLY A 111 8.84 26.46 -50.70
N ALA A 112 8.43 25.74 -49.64
CA ALA A 112 8.79 24.35 -49.43
C ALA A 112 8.09 23.43 -50.46
N LEU A 113 8.87 22.61 -51.16
CA LEU A 113 8.37 21.74 -52.22
C LEU A 113 8.15 20.30 -51.74
N ARG A 114 9.14 19.74 -51.03
CA ARG A 114 9.10 18.35 -50.53
C ARG A 114 9.98 18.16 -49.29
N LEU A 115 9.67 17.13 -48.52
CA LEU A 115 10.52 16.60 -47.46
C LEU A 115 11.33 15.43 -48.01
N GLU A 116 12.62 15.40 -47.72
CA GLU A 116 13.52 14.33 -48.15
C GLU A 116 14.39 13.87 -46.97
N LEU A 117 14.50 12.55 -46.81
CA LEU A 117 15.34 11.97 -45.77
C LEU A 117 16.75 11.78 -46.36
N GLN A 118 17.65 12.70 -46.06
CA GLN A 118 19.00 12.68 -46.58
C GLN A 118 19.95 12.00 -45.59
N ARG A 119 20.63 10.94 -46.05
CA ARG A 119 21.66 10.25 -45.28
C ARG A 119 23.03 10.84 -45.61
N GLY A 120 23.69 11.40 -44.61
CA GLY A 120 24.98 12.08 -44.77
C GLY A 120 25.96 11.73 -43.66
N LEU A 121 27.22 12.06 -43.90
CA LEU A 121 28.26 12.06 -42.87
C LEU A 121 28.28 13.44 -42.21
N TYR A 122 27.96 13.50 -40.92
CA TYR A 122 27.94 14.74 -40.16
C TYR A 122 28.94 14.68 -39.00
N ASP A 123 29.46 15.86 -38.64
CA ASP A 123 30.24 16.07 -37.43
C ASP A 123 29.30 16.02 -36.22
N ASN A 124 29.55 15.10 -35.29
CA ASN A 124 28.74 14.85 -34.11
C ASN A 124 28.57 16.11 -33.24
N ALA A 125 29.64 16.89 -33.06
CA ALA A 125 29.59 18.06 -32.18
C ALA A 125 28.72 19.17 -32.80
N LYS A 126 28.89 19.42 -34.10
CA LYS A 126 28.09 20.41 -34.84
C LYS A 126 26.63 19.99 -34.99
N LEU A 127 26.39 18.70 -35.23
CA LEU A 127 25.04 18.18 -35.33
C LEU A 127 24.33 18.24 -33.98
N HIS A 128 25.02 17.89 -32.88
CA HIS A 128 24.45 17.99 -31.55
C HIS A 128 24.10 19.43 -31.18
N SER A 129 24.99 20.41 -31.44
CA SER A 129 24.68 21.82 -31.20
C SER A 129 23.52 22.32 -32.07
N PHE A 130 23.45 21.89 -33.34
CA PHE A 130 22.35 22.26 -34.23
C PHE A 130 21.01 21.72 -33.74
N LEU A 131 20.95 20.43 -33.39
CA LEU A 131 19.73 19.81 -32.86
C LEU A 131 19.35 20.44 -31.51
N GLY A 132 20.35 20.77 -30.68
CA GLY A 132 20.17 21.50 -29.42
C GLY A 132 19.47 22.83 -29.64
N GLU A 133 20.05 23.71 -30.45
CA GLU A 133 19.57 25.08 -30.67
C GLU A 133 18.18 25.10 -31.36
N TRP A 134 18.02 24.34 -32.44
CA TRP A 134 16.87 24.48 -33.35
C TRP A 134 15.70 23.55 -33.04
N ILE A 135 15.92 22.46 -32.31
CA ILE A 135 14.87 21.47 -31.99
C ILE A 135 14.65 21.42 -30.49
N TYR A 136 15.71 21.27 -29.69
CA TYR A 136 15.61 21.08 -28.24
C TYR A 136 15.72 22.37 -27.42
N HIS A 137 15.81 23.53 -28.06
CA HIS A 137 15.89 24.84 -27.41
C HIS A 137 17.01 24.91 -26.35
N ASP A 138 18.21 24.41 -26.69
CA ASP A 138 19.40 24.31 -25.83
C ASP A 138 19.21 23.50 -24.53
N GLN A 139 18.20 22.63 -24.46
CA GLN A 139 18.02 21.74 -23.33
C GLN A 139 19.04 20.61 -23.35
N THR A 140 19.71 20.39 -22.21
CA THR A 140 20.60 19.24 -22.05
C THR A 140 19.81 17.94 -21.88
N LEU A 141 20.47 16.78 -22.06
CA LEU A 141 19.86 15.48 -21.72
C LEU A 141 19.38 15.42 -20.26
N PHE A 142 20.08 16.10 -19.35
CA PHE A 142 19.68 16.20 -17.94
C PHE A 142 18.39 17.02 -17.78
N ASP A 143 18.23 18.11 -18.53
CA ASP A 143 17.02 18.93 -18.50
C ASP A 143 15.82 18.17 -19.08
N LEU A 144 16.03 17.41 -20.15
CA LEU A 144 15.02 16.54 -20.74
C LEU A 144 14.54 15.48 -19.75
N ALA A 145 15.47 14.83 -19.03
CA ALA A 145 15.19 13.80 -18.03
C ALA A 145 14.83 14.33 -16.63
N ARG A 146 14.87 15.67 -16.44
CA ARG A 146 14.71 16.31 -15.12
C ARG A 146 13.41 15.90 -14.41
N PRO A 147 12.24 15.83 -15.07
CA PRO A 147 11.01 15.40 -14.40
C PRO A 147 11.06 13.97 -13.89
N ALA A 148 11.59 13.00 -14.66
CA ALA A 148 11.86 11.64 -14.17
C ALA A 148 12.83 11.66 -12.98
N LEU A 149 13.94 12.38 -13.11
CA LEU A 149 15.00 12.44 -12.10
C LEU A 149 14.50 13.00 -10.75
N TRP A 150 13.51 13.89 -10.75
CA TRP A 150 12.85 14.36 -9.53
C TRP A 150 11.73 13.44 -9.05
N THR A 151 10.96 12.85 -9.97
CA THR A 151 9.83 11.99 -9.61
C THR A 151 10.27 10.75 -8.84
N VAL A 152 11.32 10.06 -9.31
CA VAL A 152 11.83 8.83 -8.67
C VAL A 152 12.20 9.04 -7.20
N PRO A 153 13.09 9.98 -6.82
CA PRO A 153 13.46 10.19 -5.43
C PRO A 153 12.29 10.72 -4.59
N ILE A 154 11.41 11.57 -5.13
CA ILE A 154 10.25 12.08 -4.38
C ILE A 154 9.31 10.92 -4.01
N VAL A 155 8.93 10.09 -4.99
CA VAL A 155 8.05 8.93 -4.75
C VAL A 155 8.70 7.94 -3.79
N PHE A 156 10.01 7.71 -3.94
CA PHE A 156 10.76 6.83 -3.05
C PHE A 156 10.78 7.37 -1.60
N LEU A 157 11.16 8.64 -1.39
CA LEU A 157 11.24 9.24 -0.05
C LEU A 157 9.89 9.28 0.66
N VAL A 158 8.82 9.65 -0.05
CA VAL A 158 7.46 9.65 0.51
C VAL A 158 7.00 8.23 0.83
N GLY A 159 7.34 7.25 -0.02
CA GLY A 159 6.96 5.85 0.18
C GLY A 159 7.77 5.11 1.26
N LEU A 160 8.93 5.63 1.68
CA LEU A 160 9.76 4.98 2.70
C LEU A 160 9.04 4.83 4.04
N TRP A 161 8.24 5.83 4.44
CA TRP A 161 7.49 5.77 5.70
C TRP A 161 6.54 4.57 5.77
N PRO A 162 5.57 4.40 4.86
CA PRO A 162 4.69 3.21 4.88
C PRO A 162 5.46 1.92 4.58
N ALA A 163 6.44 1.93 3.68
CA ALA A 163 7.21 0.72 3.34
C ALA A 163 7.98 0.18 4.54
N THR A 164 8.70 1.04 5.27
CA THR A 164 9.45 0.62 6.47
C THR A 164 8.52 0.17 7.60
N TRP A 165 7.35 0.78 7.74
CA TRP A 165 6.34 0.33 8.71
C TRP A 165 5.81 -1.07 8.38
N MET A 166 5.50 -1.35 7.11
CA MET A 166 5.08 -2.68 6.65
C MET A 166 6.21 -3.71 6.82
N GLU A 167 7.45 -3.33 6.53
CA GLU A 167 8.61 -4.19 6.71
C GLU A 167 8.82 -4.53 8.19
N ARG A 168 8.73 -3.54 9.10
CA ARG A 168 8.82 -3.78 10.56
C ARG A 168 7.74 -4.76 11.04
N LYS A 169 6.51 -4.66 10.53
CA LYS A 169 5.45 -5.62 10.84
C LYS A 169 5.79 -7.02 10.36
N ARG A 170 6.30 -7.15 9.14
CA ARG A 170 6.72 -8.42 8.55
C ARG A 170 7.88 -9.06 9.32
N ILE A 171 8.93 -8.30 9.62
CA ILE A 171 10.07 -8.74 10.43
C ILE A 171 9.62 -9.17 11.83
N ARG A 172 8.65 -8.48 12.43
CA ARG A 172 8.09 -8.90 13.73
C ARG A 172 7.45 -10.28 13.64
N VAL A 173 6.68 -10.55 12.58
CA VAL A 173 6.07 -11.86 12.34
C VAL A 173 7.14 -12.93 12.05
N LEU A 174 8.22 -12.58 11.35
CA LEU A 174 9.35 -13.49 11.12
C LEU A 174 10.09 -13.85 12.40
N ARG A 175 10.37 -12.84 13.26
CA ARG A 175 11.16 -13.02 14.49
C ARG A 175 10.40 -13.75 15.58
N TYR A 176 9.10 -13.44 15.75
CA TYR A 176 8.30 -13.96 16.86
C TYR A 176 7.25 -14.99 16.42
N GLY A 177 7.21 -15.32 15.14
CA GLY A 177 6.16 -16.15 14.56
C GLY A 177 4.81 -15.42 14.46
N ARG A 178 3.87 -16.03 13.73
CA ARG A 178 2.48 -15.58 13.72
C ARG A 178 1.76 -16.15 14.93
N LYS A 179 1.27 -15.29 15.82
CA LYS A 179 0.41 -15.71 16.93
C LYS A 179 -0.93 -16.22 16.39
N LEU A 180 -1.13 -17.53 16.43
CA LEU A 180 -2.39 -18.17 16.05
C LEU A 180 -3.34 -18.29 17.24
N ARG A 181 -2.80 -18.63 18.41
CA ARG A 181 -3.51 -18.73 19.70
C ARG A 181 -2.58 -18.28 20.84
N GLY A 182 -3.16 -17.81 21.93
CA GLY A 182 -2.44 -17.45 23.15
C GLY A 182 -2.94 -16.14 23.80
N PRO A 183 -2.47 -15.83 25.01
CA PRO A 183 -2.97 -14.72 25.82
C PRO A 183 -2.56 -13.37 25.23
N ASP A 184 -3.53 -12.53 24.87
CA ASP A 184 -3.30 -11.17 24.36
C ASP A 184 -3.61 -10.15 25.46
N SER A 185 -2.63 -9.29 25.80
CA SER A 185 -2.88 -8.11 26.62
C SER A 185 -3.40 -6.99 25.73
N ILE A 186 -4.70 -6.72 25.83
CA ILE A 186 -5.39 -5.70 25.01
C ILE A 186 -6.34 -4.89 25.88
N THR A 187 -6.48 -3.61 25.54
CA THR A 187 -7.42 -2.73 26.22
C THR A 187 -8.85 -3.12 25.87
N VAL A 188 -9.79 -2.85 26.78
CA VAL A 188 -11.22 -3.13 26.57
C VAL A 188 -11.74 -2.43 25.32
N ALA A 189 -11.34 -1.18 25.09
CA ALA A 189 -11.71 -0.43 23.89
C ALA A 189 -11.24 -1.11 22.60
N HIS A 190 -9.99 -1.60 22.57
CA HIS A 190 -9.44 -2.31 21.42
C HIS A 190 -10.10 -3.68 21.21
N PHE A 191 -10.38 -4.42 22.29
CA PHE A 191 -11.11 -5.68 22.23
C PHE A 191 -12.51 -5.48 21.63
N ASN A 192 -13.26 -4.53 22.17
CA ASN A 192 -14.60 -4.19 21.70
C ASN A 192 -14.57 -3.69 20.26
N TRP A 193 -13.59 -2.86 19.88
CA TRP A 193 -13.41 -2.39 18.51
C TRP A 193 -13.22 -3.56 17.53
N ARG A 194 -12.36 -4.52 17.86
CA ARG A 194 -12.10 -5.73 17.06
C ARG A 194 -13.35 -6.62 16.92
N HIS A 195 -14.28 -6.54 17.88
CA HIS A 195 -15.45 -7.41 17.99
C HIS A 195 -16.79 -6.67 17.91
N ARG A 196 -16.82 -5.46 17.31
CA ARG A 196 -17.97 -4.53 17.26
C ARG A 196 -19.33 -5.13 16.86
N ARG A 197 -19.34 -6.24 16.12
CA ARG A 197 -20.55 -6.84 15.52
C ARG A 197 -21.23 -7.90 16.40
N SER A 198 -20.68 -8.23 17.56
CA SER A 198 -21.27 -9.25 18.43
C SER A 198 -21.12 -8.84 19.90
N ARG A 199 -22.26 -8.59 20.56
CA ARG A 199 -22.33 -8.21 21.97
C ARG A 199 -22.91 -9.37 22.76
N GLY A 200 -22.03 -10.23 23.24
CA GLY A 200 -22.34 -11.21 24.25
C GLY A 200 -22.08 -10.66 25.66
N ILE A 201 -21.79 -11.57 26.60
CA ILE A 201 -21.59 -11.33 28.03
C ILE A 201 -20.56 -10.22 28.21
N GLY A 202 -20.96 -9.21 28.97
CA GLY A 202 -20.21 -7.99 29.24
C GLY A 202 -19.66 -7.94 30.65
N PHE A 203 -18.35 -7.76 30.81
CA PHE A 203 -17.73 -7.53 32.12
C PHE A 203 -17.42 -6.05 32.31
N GLY A 204 -17.80 -5.47 33.45
CA GLY A 204 -17.61 -4.06 33.72
C GLY A 204 -17.13 -3.79 35.13
N ASN A 205 -16.26 -2.80 35.31
CA ASN A 205 -16.02 -2.26 36.65
C ASN A 205 -17.20 -1.37 37.08
N GLU A 206 -17.73 -1.61 38.27
CA GLU A 206 -18.88 -0.89 38.85
C GLU A 206 -18.46 0.44 39.49
N ASP A 207 -17.22 0.53 39.98
CA ASP A 207 -16.63 1.73 40.56
C ASP A 207 -16.18 2.72 39.47
N ARG A 208 -17.15 3.41 38.86
CA ARG A 208 -16.87 4.45 37.86
C ARG A 208 -17.32 5.83 38.31
N THR A 209 -16.43 6.80 38.16
CA THR A 209 -16.71 8.23 38.31
C THR A 209 -17.81 8.67 37.34
N ALA A 210 -18.69 9.58 37.77
CA ALA A 210 -19.83 10.04 36.97
C ALA A 210 -19.45 10.56 35.57
N LEU A 211 -18.28 11.20 35.46
CA LEU A 211 -17.74 11.74 34.21
C LEU A 211 -17.46 10.63 33.18
N GLU A 212 -17.01 9.45 33.63
CA GLU A 212 -16.76 8.30 32.74
C GLU A 212 -18.04 7.66 32.21
N ARG A 213 -19.13 7.72 32.99
CA ARG A 213 -20.46 7.25 32.54
C ARG A 213 -21.03 8.21 31.49
N MET A 214 -20.87 9.51 31.69
CA MET A 214 -21.41 10.55 30.83
C MET A 214 -20.78 10.57 29.43
N LEU A 215 -19.48 10.26 29.32
CA LEU A 215 -18.76 10.23 28.04
C LEU A 215 -19.10 9.03 27.14
N GLY A 216 -19.95 8.09 27.58
CA GLY A 216 -20.42 6.98 26.73
C GLY A 216 -19.31 6.09 26.16
N LEU A 217 -18.10 6.19 26.71
CA LEU A 217 -16.96 5.37 26.33
C LEU A 217 -17.29 3.93 26.75
N ASN A 218 -17.73 3.11 25.79
CA ASN A 218 -18.09 1.71 26.00
C ASN A 218 -16.93 0.92 26.62
N LYS A 219 -16.86 0.91 27.96
CA LYS A 219 -15.81 0.32 28.79
C LYS A 219 -16.20 -1.03 29.41
N LYS A 220 -17.40 -1.57 29.12
CA LYS A 220 -17.70 -2.99 29.44
C LYS A 220 -17.02 -3.86 28.39
N LEU A 221 -16.25 -4.86 28.80
CA LEU A 221 -15.65 -5.85 27.91
C LEU A 221 -16.75 -6.79 27.44
N HIS A 222 -17.14 -6.71 26.17
CA HIS A 222 -18.16 -7.59 25.61
C HIS A 222 -17.53 -8.76 24.88
N ILE A 223 -17.73 -9.97 25.41
CA ILE A 223 -17.34 -11.20 24.74
C ILE A 223 -18.27 -11.41 23.53
N PRO A 224 -17.75 -11.75 22.33
CA PRO A 224 -18.61 -12.09 21.20
C PRO A 224 -19.50 -13.30 21.50
N LEU A 225 -20.76 -13.27 21.08
CA LEU A 225 -21.73 -14.36 21.24
C LEU A 225 -21.19 -15.70 20.72
N VAL A 226 -20.53 -15.69 19.55
CA VAL A 226 -19.89 -16.88 18.93
C VAL A 226 -18.70 -17.43 19.74
N LYS A 227 -18.24 -16.69 20.75
CA LYS A 227 -17.19 -17.13 21.68
C LYS A 227 -17.74 -17.49 23.06
N GLU A 228 -18.99 -17.17 23.39
CA GLU A 228 -19.57 -17.58 24.68
C GLU A 228 -19.62 -19.10 24.82
N ASN A 229 -19.89 -19.80 23.72
CA ASN A 229 -19.91 -21.26 23.67
C ASN A 229 -18.52 -21.93 23.69
N ARG A 230 -17.42 -21.19 23.94
CA ARG A 230 -16.05 -21.73 23.94
C ARG A 230 -15.45 -21.92 25.33
N HIS A 231 -16.30 -21.93 26.36
CA HIS A 231 -15.94 -21.97 27.78
C HIS A 231 -15.11 -20.76 28.23
N PHE A 232 -15.15 -20.50 29.53
CA PHE A 232 -14.40 -19.43 30.16
C PHE A 232 -13.51 -20.00 31.25
N GLU A 233 -12.28 -19.51 31.31
CA GLU A 233 -11.36 -19.76 32.41
C GLU A 233 -11.04 -18.41 33.07
N ILE A 234 -11.40 -18.28 34.35
CA ILE A 234 -11.19 -17.07 35.14
C ILE A 234 -10.13 -17.37 36.20
N MET A 235 -8.92 -16.83 36.02
CA MET A 235 -7.81 -16.96 36.95
C MET A 235 -7.58 -15.67 37.74
N GLY A 236 -7.04 -15.80 38.95
CA GLY A 236 -6.78 -14.71 39.89
C GLY A 236 -6.46 -15.24 41.29
N ASP A 237 -5.83 -14.44 42.13
CA ASP A 237 -5.57 -14.81 43.52
C ASP A 237 -6.84 -14.70 44.38
N THR A 238 -6.81 -15.19 45.62
CA THR A 238 -7.93 -14.99 46.57
C THR A 238 -8.23 -13.50 46.73
N ALA A 239 -9.51 -13.14 46.85
CA ALA A 239 -10.01 -11.75 46.89
C ALA A 239 -9.82 -10.89 45.62
N THR A 240 -9.41 -11.46 44.49
CA THR A 240 -9.27 -10.72 43.21
C THR A 240 -10.57 -10.58 42.40
N SER A 241 -11.73 -10.58 43.06
CA SER A 241 -13.05 -10.33 42.44
C SER A 241 -13.55 -11.39 41.44
N LYS A 242 -13.07 -12.64 41.48
CA LYS A 242 -13.61 -13.75 40.66
C LYS A 242 -15.11 -13.94 40.84
N THR A 243 -15.57 -13.95 42.09
CA THR A 243 -16.99 -14.08 42.44
C THR A 243 -17.82 -12.97 41.77
N GLN A 244 -17.31 -11.74 41.71
CA GLN A 244 -18.01 -10.62 41.06
C GLN A 244 -18.15 -10.82 39.54
N LEU A 245 -17.13 -11.38 38.88
CA LEU A 245 -17.25 -11.72 37.45
C LEU A 245 -18.32 -12.79 37.22
N ILE A 246 -18.39 -13.82 38.07
CA ILE A 246 -19.43 -14.86 37.98
C ILE A 246 -20.81 -14.25 38.23
N ILE A 247 -20.97 -13.38 39.23
CA ILE A 247 -22.23 -12.66 39.51
C ILE A 247 -22.67 -11.85 38.29
N GLN A 248 -21.76 -11.08 37.67
CA GLN A 248 -22.08 -10.30 36.46
C GLN A 248 -22.50 -11.18 35.29
N GLN A 249 -21.94 -12.38 35.17
CA GLN A 249 -22.36 -13.36 34.17
C GLN A 249 -23.77 -13.90 34.47
N LEU A 250 -24.03 -14.32 35.71
CA LEU A 250 -25.34 -14.84 36.13
C LEU A 250 -26.47 -13.81 35.97
N LEU A 251 -26.22 -12.54 36.33
CA LEU A 251 -27.18 -11.45 36.11
C LEU A 251 -27.55 -11.31 34.63
N GLN A 252 -26.57 -11.42 33.73
CA GLN A 252 -26.82 -11.31 32.28
C GLN A 252 -27.52 -12.54 31.70
N ILE A 253 -27.24 -13.74 32.24
CA ILE A 253 -27.95 -14.97 31.88
C ILE A 253 -29.42 -14.84 32.31
N GLU A 254 -29.67 -14.35 33.53
CA GLU A 254 -31.01 -14.08 34.03
C GLU A 254 -31.74 -13.01 33.19
N GLU A 255 -31.09 -11.90 32.85
CA GLU A 255 -31.65 -10.86 31.97
C GLU A 255 -32.02 -11.40 30.57
N ARG A 256 -31.28 -12.40 30.09
CA ARG A 256 -31.54 -13.07 28.80
C ARG A 256 -32.54 -14.22 28.89
N ASN A 257 -33.03 -14.54 30.09
CA ASN A 257 -33.88 -15.70 30.36
C ASN A 257 -33.26 -17.02 29.87
N GLU A 258 -31.94 -17.15 30.06
CA GLU A 258 -31.17 -18.36 29.75
C GLU A 258 -31.04 -19.26 31.00
N ILE A 259 -30.71 -20.53 30.80
CA ILE A 259 -30.57 -21.52 31.88
C ILE A 259 -29.11 -21.61 32.31
N ALA A 260 -28.85 -21.56 33.62
CA ALA A 260 -27.54 -21.84 34.20
C ALA A 260 -27.62 -22.95 35.26
N ILE A 261 -26.59 -23.79 35.28
CA ILE A 261 -26.34 -24.75 36.36
C ILE A 261 -25.16 -24.21 37.15
N VAL A 262 -25.38 -23.94 38.44
CA VAL A 262 -24.38 -23.32 39.31
C VAL A 262 -23.96 -24.32 40.38
N HIS A 263 -22.67 -24.65 40.40
CA HIS A 263 -22.06 -25.40 41.50
C HIS A 263 -21.62 -24.42 42.59
N ASP A 264 -22.34 -24.40 43.71
CA ASP A 264 -22.23 -23.39 44.77
C ASP A 264 -21.88 -24.03 46.14
N PRO A 265 -20.64 -24.50 46.34
CA PRO A 265 -20.25 -25.18 47.57
C PRO A 265 -20.28 -24.25 48.80
N GLU A 266 -19.90 -22.98 48.62
CA GLU A 266 -19.84 -21.96 49.68
C GLU A 266 -21.18 -21.23 49.89
N ARG A 267 -22.21 -21.55 49.11
CA ARG A 267 -23.56 -20.95 49.17
C ARG A 267 -23.58 -19.43 48.95
N GLU A 268 -22.70 -18.92 48.10
CA GLU A 268 -22.59 -17.49 47.79
C GLU A 268 -23.64 -17.02 46.77
N TYR A 269 -24.07 -17.92 45.89
CA TYR A 269 -24.95 -17.62 44.75
C TYR A 269 -26.41 -17.96 45.02
N THR A 270 -26.65 -19.08 45.71
CA THR A 270 -28.00 -19.60 46.01
C THR A 270 -28.89 -18.54 46.68
N PRO A 271 -28.45 -17.80 47.72
CA PRO A 271 -29.28 -16.77 48.35
C PRO A 271 -29.62 -15.58 47.43
N ARG A 272 -28.81 -15.36 46.38
CA ARG A 272 -28.95 -14.19 45.49
C ARG A 272 -29.83 -14.50 44.28
N PHE A 273 -29.69 -15.68 43.70
CA PHE A 273 -30.26 -16.01 42.40
C PHE A 273 -31.40 -17.02 42.44
N TYR A 274 -31.53 -17.83 43.51
CA TYR A 274 -32.58 -18.84 43.60
C TYR A 274 -33.97 -18.22 43.74
N ARG A 275 -34.88 -18.57 42.81
CA ARG A 275 -36.29 -18.21 42.84
C ARG A 275 -37.16 -19.44 42.57
N PRO A 276 -37.85 -20.01 43.58
CA PRO A 276 -38.71 -21.17 43.37
C PRO A 276 -39.87 -20.86 42.41
N GLU A 277 -40.35 -19.62 42.37
CA GLU A 277 -41.43 -19.19 41.49
C GLU A 277 -41.03 -19.24 40.01
N ARG A 278 -39.72 -19.12 39.71
CA ARG A 278 -39.17 -19.30 38.36
C ARG A 278 -39.04 -20.77 37.96
N GLY A 279 -39.18 -21.70 38.91
CA GLY A 279 -38.94 -23.13 38.72
C GLY A 279 -37.48 -23.54 38.95
N ASP A 280 -36.71 -22.74 39.69
CA ASP A 280 -35.33 -23.09 40.03
C ASP A 280 -35.29 -24.32 40.95
N VAL A 281 -34.34 -25.22 40.72
CA VAL A 281 -34.17 -26.46 41.48
C VAL A 281 -32.87 -26.44 42.25
N ILE A 282 -32.92 -26.83 43.53
CA ILE A 282 -31.74 -27.08 44.35
C ILE A 282 -31.51 -28.59 44.44
N LEU A 283 -30.30 -29.02 44.11
CA LEU A 283 -29.84 -30.40 44.26
C LEU A 283 -28.83 -30.47 45.41
N PHE A 284 -29.35 -30.51 46.64
CA PHE A 284 -28.55 -30.67 47.85
C PHE A 284 -29.33 -31.56 48.83
N PRO A 285 -28.87 -32.79 49.13
CA PRO A 285 -29.65 -33.79 49.88
C PRO A 285 -30.15 -33.32 51.26
N CYS A 286 -29.45 -32.37 51.87
CA CYS A 286 -29.83 -31.82 53.18
C CYS A 286 -30.64 -30.52 53.08
N ASP A 287 -30.98 -30.03 51.88
CA ASP A 287 -31.85 -28.86 51.70
C ASP A 287 -33.32 -29.29 51.70
N ARG A 288 -34.13 -28.65 52.54
CA ARG A 288 -35.59 -28.88 52.58
C ARG A 288 -36.31 -28.46 51.29
N ARG A 289 -35.69 -27.61 50.47
CA ARG A 289 -36.24 -27.13 49.19
C ARG A 289 -35.95 -28.07 48.02
N MET A 290 -35.15 -29.13 48.24
CA MET A 290 -34.88 -30.13 47.22
C MET A 290 -36.18 -30.88 46.87
N PRO A 291 -36.51 -31.06 45.57
CA PRO A 291 -37.78 -31.66 45.16
C PRO A 291 -37.82 -33.20 45.22
N PHE A 292 -36.73 -33.86 45.67
CA PHE A 292 -36.56 -35.32 45.69
C PHE A 292 -36.17 -35.82 47.08
#